data_AF-A0A535MCU8-F1
#
_entry.id   AF-A0A535MCU8-F1
#
_cell.length_a   1.000
_cell.length_b   1.000
_cell.length_c   1.000
_cell.angle_alpha   90.00
_cell.angle_beta   90.00
_cell.angle_gamma   90.00
#
_symmetry.space_group_name_H-M   'P 1'
#
loop_
_entity.id
_entity.type
_entity.pdbx_description
1 polymer ?
#
loop_
_entity_poly.entity_id
_entity_poly.type
_entity_poly.pdbx_seq_one_letter_code
_entity_poly.pdbx_strand_id
1 'polypeptide(L)'
;MGLLVAALLAVGCGPISGRTHIDYVDFIRSGGLDYMAVWGPGRALTDADLGPVQFHVRTMLSGAGKEPSYQPKDGDAAFVPSGTPVYAVQGYAATFRLAAHHDGRLVLYEVSDNPRARTGRALLDIGGKVSTIAMTSTTDGRTVLGRIVEPTQVATLVNLVLDAPVDDQRHGELAGFVSFELRDGTATTQTYYRDVPMLARGILVPRDFAAVMDQLLANGPTPTPIPAAVNLSHRYGLDQAIRVSIKRQDPPMGVLQDPAAVQRFAAALDVDLPTMPAPALPSNYTIVIFEFADHYVSLAYDPPGNTVTVVVPGDNFAVRPTPQFTELVRSAH
;
A
#
# COMPACT_ATOMS: atom_id res chain seq x y z
N MET A 1 -68.44 -5.41 31.47
CA MET A 1 -69.01 -5.69 30.13
C MET A 1 -67.92 -5.37 29.11
N GLY A 2 -67.48 -6.35 28.30
CA GLY A 2 -66.56 -6.21 27.16
C GLY A 2 -65.06 -6.27 27.51
N LEU A 3 -64.41 -7.44 27.60
CA LEU A 3 -63.76 -8.24 26.53
C LEU A 3 -62.64 -7.49 25.77
N LEU A 4 -61.36 -7.85 25.98
CA LEU A 4 -60.49 -8.74 25.15
C LEU A 4 -59.48 -7.84 24.39
N VAL A 5 -58.14 -8.00 24.41
CA VAL A 5 -57.32 -9.08 23.84
C VAL A 5 -55.86 -8.92 24.31
N ALA A 6 -55.20 -10.06 24.51
CA ALA A 6 -53.78 -10.22 24.82
C ALA A 6 -52.85 -10.01 23.61
N ALA A 7 -51.59 -9.63 23.85
CA ALA A 7 -50.46 -10.10 23.05
C ALA A 7 -49.15 -9.94 23.83
N LEU A 8 -48.59 -11.08 24.27
CA LEU A 8 -47.15 -11.23 24.48
C LEU A 8 -46.46 -10.96 23.14
N LEU A 9 -45.47 -10.07 23.13
CA LEU A 9 -44.38 -10.11 22.17
C LEU A 9 -43.07 -10.15 22.95
N ALA A 10 -42.55 -11.38 23.11
CA ALA A 10 -41.15 -11.61 23.37
C ALA A 10 -40.37 -11.08 22.16
N VAL A 11 -39.68 -9.96 22.31
CA VAL A 11 -38.67 -9.53 21.36
C VAL A 11 -37.39 -10.24 21.75
N GLY A 12 -37.02 -11.24 20.96
CA GLY A 12 -35.79 -11.98 21.12
C GLY A 12 -34.57 -11.06 20.96
N CYS A 13 -33.68 -11.09 21.95
CA CYS A 13 -32.27 -10.80 21.72
C CYS A 13 -31.70 -11.91 20.83
N GLY A 14 -31.86 -11.79 19.51
CA GLY A 14 -30.98 -12.46 18.58
C GLY A 14 -29.59 -11.81 18.68
N PRO A 15 -28.48 -12.56 18.73
CA PRO A 15 -27.17 -11.97 18.59
C PRO A 15 -27.11 -11.24 17.25
N ILE A 16 -26.69 -9.98 17.27
CA ILE A 16 -26.35 -9.21 16.07
C ILE A 16 -25.09 -9.88 15.49
N SER A 17 -25.27 -10.99 14.78
CA SER A 17 -24.22 -11.62 13.98
C SER A 17 -24.10 -10.87 12.66
N GLY A 18 -23.73 -9.60 12.73
CA GLY A 18 -23.19 -8.87 11.60
C GLY A 18 -21.78 -9.38 11.35
N ARG A 19 -21.56 -10.16 10.29
CA ARG A 19 -20.22 -10.55 9.86
C ARG A 19 -19.43 -9.29 9.56
N THR A 20 -18.51 -8.90 10.43
CA THR A 20 -17.59 -7.80 10.14
C THR A 20 -16.66 -8.24 9.02
N HIS A 21 -16.66 -7.52 7.92
CA HIS A 21 -15.74 -7.75 6.80
C HIS A 21 -14.40 -7.09 7.15
N ILE A 22 -13.38 -7.90 7.43
CA ILE A 22 -12.02 -7.41 7.70
C ILE A 22 -11.33 -7.15 6.36
N ASP A 23 -10.89 -5.92 6.17
CA ASP A 23 -10.07 -5.50 5.03
C ASP A 23 -8.59 -5.72 5.36
N TYR A 24 -8.04 -6.82 4.84
CA TYR A 24 -6.64 -7.17 5.08
C TYR A 24 -5.71 -6.41 4.14
N VAL A 25 -4.56 -5.98 4.65
CA VAL A 25 -3.38 -5.72 3.81
C VAL A 25 -2.78 -7.05 3.36
N ASP A 26 -2.08 -7.07 2.22
CA ASP A 26 -1.46 -8.30 1.74
C ASP A 26 -0.20 -8.61 2.54
N PHE A 27 -0.31 -9.59 3.44
CA PHE A 27 0.76 -9.99 4.34
C PHE A 27 0.89 -11.51 4.46
N ILE A 28 2.06 -11.93 4.92
CA ILE A 28 2.39 -13.29 5.36
C ILE A 28 3.08 -13.19 6.72
N ARG A 29 2.74 -14.08 7.67
CA ARG A 29 3.41 -14.16 8.97
C ARG A 29 4.21 -15.44 9.12
N SER A 30 5.49 -15.34 9.50
CA SER A 30 6.35 -16.51 9.71
C SER A 30 7.54 -16.21 10.63
N GLY A 31 7.84 -17.12 11.56
CA GLY A 31 8.97 -16.98 12.48
C GLY A 31 8.83 -15.82 13.47
N GLY A 32 7.60 -15.38 13.74
CA GLY A 32 7.31 -14.16 14.50
C GLY A 32 7.65 -12.87 13.77
N LEU A 33 7.80 -12.91 12.44
CA LEU A 33 7.99 -11.75 11.57
C LEU A 33 6.75 -11.57 10.70
N ASP A 34 6.36 -10.31 10.49
CA ASP A 34 5.32 -9.93 9.53
C ASP A 34 5.96 -9.45 8.24
N TYR A 35 5.55 -10.03 7.12
CA TYR A 35 5.99 -9.63 5.79
C TYR A 35 4.83 -9.01 5.04
N MET A 36 5.06 -7.90 4.36
CA MET A 36 4.06 -7.25 3.51
C MET A 36 4.43 -7.42 2.04
N ALA A 37 3.40 -7.58 1.20
CA ALA A 37 3.59 -7.58 -0.25
C ALA A 37 4.20 -6.25 -0.70
N VAL A 38 5.22 -6.34 -1.54
CA VAL A 38 5.93 -5.17 -2.07
C VAL A 38 5.37 -4.83 -3.44
N TRP A 39 4.91 -3.58 -3.55
CA TRP A 39 4.53 -2.94 -4.81
C TRP A 39 5.46 -1.76 -5.00
N GLY A 40 6.17 -1.67 -6.12
CA GLY A 40 7.15 -0.61 -6.28
C GLY A 40 8.11 -0.80 -7.44
N PRO A 41 9.15 0.06 -7.53
CA PRO A 41 10.14 -0.01 -8.59
C PRO A 41 10.90 -1.34 -8.56
N GLY A 42 11.37 -1.77 -9.73
CA GLY A 42 12.07 -3.04 -9.91
C GLY A 42 11.28 -4.01 -10.79
N ARG A 43 11.96 -5.05 -11.29
CA ARG A 43 11.30 -6.09 -12.08
C ARG A 43 10.46 -7.01 -11.18
N ALA A 44 9.40 -7.56 -11.76
CA ALA A 44 8.67 -8.67 -11.14
C ALA A 44 9.57 -9.90 -10.96
N LEU A 45 9.26 -10.70 -9.93
CA LEU A 45 9.90 -11.99 -9.74
C LEU A 45 9.39 -13.01 -10.76
N THR A 46 10.24 -13.98 -11.05
CA THR A 46 9.95 -15.16 -11.86
C THR A 46 10.31 -16.42 -11.06
N ASP A 47 9.88 -17.58 -11.53
CA ASP A 47 10.22 -18.85 -10.87
C ASP A 47 11.75 -19.10 -10.79
N ALA A 48 12.54 -18.48 -11.67
CA ALA A 48 14.00 -18.55 -11.62
C ALA A 48 14.60 -17.87 -10.38
N ASP A 49 13.86 -16.95 -9.75
CA ASP A 49 14.27 -16.22 -8.55
C ASP A 49 13.96 -17.00 -7.26
N LEU A 50 13.25 -18.13 -7.36
CA LEU A 50 12.79 -18.90 -6.20
C LEU A 50 13.90 -19.79 -5.64
N GLY A 51 14.11 -19.70 -4.34
CA GLY A 51 14.92 -20.62 -3.55
C GLY A 51 14.09 -21.76 -2.97
N PRO A 52 14.61 -22.44 -1.94
CA PRO A 52 13.89 -23.52 -1.25
C PRO A 52 12.58 -23.04 -0.61
N VAL A 53 11.60 -23.94 -0.57
CA VAL A 53 10.37 -23.75 0.21
C VAL A 53 10.74 -23.56 1.69
N GLN A 54 10.24 -22.48 2.29
CA GLN A 54 10.43 -22.18 3.72
C GLN A 54 9.31 -22.80 4.56
N PHE A 55 8.06 -22.69 4.10
CA PHE A 55 6.89 -23.29 4.73
C PHE A 55 5.71 -23.33 3.75
N HIS A 56 4.60 -23.93 4.17
CA HIS A 56 3.33 -23.86 3.45
C HIS A 56 2.32 -23.06 4.28
N VAL A 57 1.55 -22.21 3.62
CA VAL A 57 0.50 -21.42 4.29
C VAL A 57 -0.48 -22.36 4.97
N ARG A 58 -0.76 -22.10 6.24
CA ARG A 58 -1.70 -22.88 7.06
C ARG A 58 -3.12 -22.35 6.94
N THR A 59 -3.28 -21.04 6.87
CA THR A 59 -4.60 -20.41 6.82
C THR A 59 -4.53 -19.11 6.02
N MET A 60 -5.33 -19.05 4.94
CA MET A 60 -5.70 -17.81 4.29
C MET A 60 -6.76 -17.09 5.12
N LEU A 61 -6.54 -15.81 5.47
CA LEU A 61 -7.46 -15.07 6.33
C LEU A 61 -8.58 -14.37 5.56
N SER A 62 -8.31 -13.89 4.35
CA SER A 62 -9.35 -13.40 3.46
C SER A 62 -10.32 -14.55 3.16
N GLY A 63 -11.63 -14.31 3.32
CA GLY A 63 -12.66 -15.34 3.13
C GLY A 63 -12.80 -16.37 4.27
N ALA A 64 -11.92 -16.41 5.28
CA ALA A 64 -12.04 -17.35 6.40
C ALA A 64 -13.08 -16.95 7.47
N GLY A 65 -13.71 -15.78 7.34
CA GLY A 65 -14.75 -15.29 8.25
C GLY A 65 -14.27 -15.16 9.70
N LYS A 66 -12.99 -14.79 9.90
CA LYS A 66 -12.43 -14.56 11.24
C LYS A 66 -13.04 -13.33 11.88
N GLU A 67 -13.25 -13.39 13.18
CA GLU A 67 -13.67 -12.26 14.00
C GLU A 67 -12.62 -11.14 13.98
N PRO A 68 -13.01 -9.86 14.08
CA PRO A 68 -12.08 -8.72 14.11
C PRO A 68 -10.98 -8.81 15.19
N SER A 69 -11.21 -9.57 16.25
CA SER A 69 -10.25 -9.79 17.33
C SER A 69 -9.18 -10.85 17.03
N TYR A 70 -9.23 -11.49 15.85
CA TYR A 70 -8.26 -12.52 15.49
C TYR A 70 -6.87 -11.92 15.30
N GLN A 71 -5.90 -12.46 16.03
CA GLN A 71 -4.49 -12.09 15.90
C GLN A 71 -3.79 -13.04 14.92
N PRO A 72 -3.20 -12.53 13.82
CA PRO A 72 -2.44 -13.36 12.90
C PRO A 72 -1.31 -14.13 13.60
N LYS A 73 -1.09 -15.38 13.20
CA LYS A 73 -0.03 -16.25 13.73
C LYS A 73 0.84 -16.81 12.61
N ASP A 74 1.98 -17.39 12.97
CA ASP A 74 2.89 -18.00 12.01
C ASP A 74 2.20 -19.04 11.12
N GLY A 75 2.36 -18.88 9.81
CA GLY A 75 1.70 -19.66 8.77
C GLY A 75 0.39 -19.06 8.28
N ASP A 76 -0.09 -17.96 8.84
CA ASP A 76 -1.22 -17.21 8.29
C ASP A 76 -0.75 -16.31 7.14
N ALA A 77 -1.64 -16.13 6.16
CA ALA A 77 -1.48 -15.16 5.09
C ALA A 77 -2.82 -14.47 4.82
N ALA A 78 -2.79 -13.22 4.37
CA ALA A 78 -4.01 -12.50 4.02
C ALA A 78 -4.69 -13.13 2.80
N PHE A 79 -3.96 -13.26 1.69
CA PHE A 79 -4.52 -13.65 0.38
C PHE A 79 -3.89 -14.91 -0.22
N VAL A 80 -2.78 -15.41 0.33
CA VAL A 80 -2.16 -16.64 -0.18
C VAL A 80 -2.99 -17.87 0.25
N PRO A 81 -3.41 -18.74 -0.68
CA PRO A 81 -4.24 -19.89 -0.35
C PRO A 81 -3.58 -20.86 0.64
N SER A 82 -4.39 -21.49 1.48
CA SER A 82 -3.94 -22.55 2.39
C SER A 82 -3.33 -23.72 1.60
N GLY A 83 -2.19 -24.22 2.07
CA GLY A 83 -1.42 -25.28 1.41
C GLY A 83 -0.44 -24.78 0.35
N THR A 84 -0.47 -23.49 -0.02
CA THR A 84 0.47 -22.93 -0.98
C THR A 84 1.87 -22.82 -0.38
N PRO A 85 2.93 -23.23 -1.11
CA PRO A 85 4.31 -23.04 -0.67
C PRO A 85 4.73 -21.57 -0.68
N VAL A 86 5.46 -21.17 0.37
CA VAL A 86 6.16 -19.89 0.47
C VAL A 86 7.66 -20.17 0.35
N TYR A 87 8.30 -19.47 -0.57
CA TYR A 87 9.68 -19.71 -0.99
C TYR A 87 10.62 -18.64 -0.43
N ALA A 88 11.87 -19.01 -0.21
CA ALA A 88 12.94 -18.02 -0.11
C ALA A 88 13.16 -17.36 -1.48
N VAL A 89 13.69 -16.13 -1.49
CA VAL A 89 14.17 -15.49 -2.71
C VAL A 89 15.68 -15.72 -2.82
N GLN A 90 16.15 -16.21 -3.98
CA GLN A 90 17.57 -16.50 -4.19
C GLN A 90 18.44 -15.27 -3.93
N GLY A 91 19.56 -15.46 -3.23
CA GLY A 91 20.49 -14.37 -2.90
C GLY A 91 20.08 -13.49 -1.70
N TYR A 92 18.97 -13.78 -1.03
CA TYR A 92 18.51 -13.04 0.15
C TYR A 92 18.22 -13.96 1.34
N ALA A 93 18.38 -13.42 2.53
CA ALA A 93 17.92 -14.03 3.77
C ALA A 93 16.39 -14.13 3.76
N ALA A 94 15.85 -15.30 4.14
CA ALA A 94 14.41 -15.52 4.29
C ALA A 94 13.78 -14.61 5.37
N THR A 95 14.59 -14.08 6.30
CA THR A 95 14.17 -13.07 7.29
C THR A 95 14.00 -11.66 6.70
N PHE A 96 14.40 -11.45 5.45
CA PHE A 96 14.20 -10.19 4.73
C PHE A 96 13.15 -10.33 3.64
N ARG A 97 13.27 -11.36 2.77
CA ARG A 97 12.41 -11.55 1.61
C ARG A 97 11.90 -12.97 1.46
N LEU A 98 10.62 -13.06 1.12
CA LEU A 98 9.91 -14.28 0.78
C LEU A 98 9.11 -14.07 -0.51
N ALA A 99 8.70 -15.16 -1.15
CA ALA A 99 7.81 -15.08 -2.30
C ALA A 99 6.75 -16.18 -2.26
N ALA A 100 5.55 -15.87 -2.76
CA ALA A 100 4.45 -16.82 -2.85
C ALA A 100 3.58 -16.54 -4.07
N HIS A 101 2.99 -17.60 -4.63
CA HIS A 101 2.05 -17.49 -5.73
C HIS A 101 0.63 -17.26 -5.18
N HIS A 102 -0.04 -16.20 -5.63
CA HIS A 102 -1.48 -16.02 -5.48
C HIS A 102 -2.01 -15.05 -6.54
N ASP A 103 -3.31 -15.11 -6.83
CA ASP A 103 -3.96 -14.29 -7.87
C ASP A 103 -3.27 -14.38 -9.25
N GLY A 104 -2.71 -15.55 -9.59
CA GLY A 104 -2.04 -15.80 -10.87
C GLY A 104 -0.67 -15.12 -11.03
N ARG A 105 -0.08 -14.62 -9.94
CA ARG A 105 1.20 -13.92 -9.93
C ARG A 105 2.11 -14.43 -8.82
N LEU A 106 3.42 -14.27 -9.04
CA LEU A 106 4.43 -14.44 -8.00
C LEU A 106 4.64 -13.11 -7.28
N VAL A 107 4.26 -13.06 -5.99
CA VAL A 107 4.32 -11.84 -5.18
C VAL A 107 5.54 -11.88 -4.27
N LEU A 108 6.29 -10.77 -4.27
CA LEU A 108 7.42 -10.53 -3.36
C LEU A 108 6.89 -9.97 -2.04
N TYR A 109 7.35 -10.54 -0.93
CA TYR A 109 7.06 -10.10 0.42
C TYR A 109 8.35 -9.67 1.11
N GLU A 110 8.35 -8.49 1.73
CA GLU A 110 9.45 -8.00 2.55
C GLU A 110 9.04 -7.85 4.01
N VAL A 111 9.98 -8.08 4.92
CA VAL A 111 9.75 -7.90 6.36
C VAL A 111 9.27 -6.47 6.64
N SER A 112 8.10 -6.36 7.28
CA SER A 112 7.47 -5.09 7.67
C SER A 112 7.68 -4.81 9.15
N ASP A 113 7.74 -5.84 9.98
CA ASP A 113 8.04 -5.75 11.40
C ASP A 113 8.97 -6.88 11.86
N ASN A 114 9.90 -6.52 12.72
CA ASN A 114 10.77 -7.44 13.45
C ASN A 114 11.04 -6.86 14.85
N PRO A 115 10.31 -7.30 15.90
CA PRO A 115 10.45 -6.76 17.24
C PRO A 115 11.83 -7.06 17.88
N ARG A 116 12.60 -7.96 17.26
CA ARG A 116 13.97 -8.30 17.68
C ARG A 116 15.02 -7.50 16.92
N ALA A 117 14.64 -6.69 15.94
CA ALA A 117 15.58 -5.84 15.23
C ALA A 117 16.22 -4.83 16.19
N ARG A 118 17.53 -4.66 16.05
CA ARG A 118 18.31 -3.66 16.77
C ARG A 118 19.04 -2.71 15.83
N THR A 119 19.26 -3.16 14.60
CA THR A 119 19.90 -2.39 13.54
C THR A 119 19.19 -2.61 12.21
N GLY A 120 19.39 -1.71 11.25
CA GLY A 120 18.83 -1.83 9.91
C GLY A 120 19.18 -3.16 9.22
N ARG A 121 20.35 -3.74 9.52
CA ARG A 121 20.78 -5.06 9.02
C ARG A 121 19.85 -6.21 9.40
N ALA A 122 19.14 -6.12 10.52
CA ALA A 122 18.15 -7.12 10.92
C ALA A 122 16.84 -7.04 10.11
N LEU A 123 16.65 -5.95 9.36
CA LEU A 123 15.47 -5.66 8.55
C LEU A 123 15.79 -5.66 7.04
N LEU A 124 17.05 -5.45 6.68
CA LEU A 124 17.49 -5.23 5.30
C LEU A 124 18.72 -6.10 4.98
N ASP A 125 18.54 -7.08 4.11
CA ASP A 125 19.65 -7.88 3.57
C ASP A 125 20.09 -7.36 2.19
N ILE A 126 20.55 -6.10 2.16
CA ILE A 126 20.93 -5.38 0.93
C ILE A 126 22.43 -5.03 0.85
N GLY A 127 23.23 -5.41 1.85
CA GLY A 127 24.66 -5.11 1.91
C GLY A 127 25.41 -5.63 0.68
N GLY A 128 26.08 -4.75 -0.06
CA GLY A 128 26.80 -5.09 -1.29
C GLY A 128 25.92 -5.47 -2.49
N LYS A 129 24.58 -5.40 -2.37
CA LYS A 129 23.62 -5.79 -3.41
C LYS A 129 22.98 -4.60 -4.14
N VAL A 130 23.10 -3.40 -3.58
CA VAL A 130 22.56 -2.16 -4.16
C VAL A 130 23.45 -1.68 -5.31
N SER A 131 22.83 -1.27 -6.43
CA SER A 131 23.48 -0.57 -7.55
C SER A 131 23.20 0.93 -7.53
N THR A 132 21.98 1.32 -7.17
CA THR A 132 21.53 2.73 -7.18
C THR A 132 20.68 3.01 -5.94
N ILE A 133 20.77 4.23 -5.42
CA ILE A 133 19.79 4.77 -4.46
C ILE A 133 19.02 5.88 -5.16
N ALA A 134 17.69 5.80 -5.16
CA ALA A 134 16.81 6.80 -5.76
C ALA A 134 15.90 7.43 -4.71
N MET A 135 15.71 8.74 -4.79
CA MET A 135 14.68 9.45 -4.04
C MET A 135 13.47 9.65 -4.94
N THR A 136 12.29 9.29 -4.45
CA THR A 136 11.03 9.35 -5.19
C THR A 136 10.04 10.25 -4.48
N SER A 137 9.25 11.00 -5.25
CA SER A 137 8.27 11.97 -4.77
C SER A 137 7.18 11.32 -3.92
N THR A 138 6.75 12.01 -2.86
CA THR A 138 5.56 11.64 -2.08
C THR A 138 4.26 11.94 -2.80
N THR A 139 4.32 12.81 -3.82
CA THR A 139 3.19 13.13 -4.69
C THR A 139 2.76 11.85 -5.36
N ASP A 140 3.49 11.33 -6.33
CA ASP A 140 3.04 10.17 -7.10
C ASP A 140 3.63 8.83 -6.69
N GLY A 141 4.59 8.80 -5.76
CA GLY A 141 5.33 7.59 -5.41
C GLY A 141 6.15 7.01 -6.55
N ARG A 142 6.34 7.75 -7.66
CA ARG A 142 6.97 7.27 -8.91
C ARG A 142 8.01 8.21 -9.50
N THR A 143 7.77 9.52 -9.44
CA THR A 143 8.67 10.52 -9.98
C THR A 143 9.96 10.53 -9.18
N VAL A 144 11.06 10.15 -9.85
CA VAL A 144 12.39 10.15 -9.24
C VAL A 144 12.92 11.58 -9.21
N LEU A 145 13.13 12.08 -7.99
CA LEU A 145 13.66 13.40 -7.69
C LEU A 145 15.18 13.46 -7.87
N GLY A 146 15.85 12.32 -7.70
CA GLY A 146 17.27 12.19 -7.98
C GLY A 146 17.81 10.79 -7.69
N ARG A 147 19.03 10.52 -8.18
CA ARG A 147 19.70 9.22 -8.04
C ARG A 147 21.14 9.38 -7.59
N ILE A 148 21.60 8.40 -6.84
CA ILE A 148 22.98 8.19 -6.43
C ILE A 148 23.46 6.92 -7.11
N VAL A 149 24.38 7.08 -8.05
CA VAL A 149 24.88 5.98 -8.90
C VAL A 149 26.36 5.67 -8.68
N GLU A 150 27.09 6.55 -7.98
CA GLU A 150 28.52 6.36 -7.71
C GLU A 150 28.72 5.19 -6.73
N PRO A 151 29.37 4.08 -7.14
CA PRO A 151 29.37 2.84 -6.35
C PRO A 151 29.93 2.99 -4.94
N THR A 152 30.97 3.82 -4.77
CA THR A 152 31.58 4.07 -3.45
C THR A 152 30.63 4.81 -2.53
N GLN A 153 29.89 5.79 -3.07
CA GLN A 153 28.90 6.54 -2.31
C GLN A 153 27.69 5.68 -1.96
N VAL A 154 27.20 4.87 -2.92
CA VAL A 154 26.12 3.91 -2.68
C VAL A 154 26.48 2.94 -1.55
N ALA A 155 27.67 2.33 -1.61
CA ALA A 155 28.13 1.40 -0.58
C ALA A 155 28.22 2.06 0.80
N THR A 156 28.74 3.29 0.84
CA THR A 156 28.85 4.08 2.09
C THR A 156 27.47 4.34 2.71
N LEU A 157 26.53 4.84 1.91
CA LEU A 157 25.18 5.17 2.37
C LEU A 157 24.39 3.93 2.81
N VAL A 158 24.52 2.82 2.07
CA VAL A 158 23.90 1.54 2.46
C VAL A 158 24.46 1.05 3.80
N ASN A 159 25.77 1.13 4.02
CA ASN A 159 26.36 0.72 5.30
C ASN A 159 25.86 1.59 6.46
N LEU A 160 25.72 2.90 6.27
CA LEU A 160 25.12 3.79 7.27
C LEU A 160 23.69 3.35 7.65
N VAL A 161 22.89 2.92 6.68
CA VAL A 161 21.52 2.42 6.93
C VAL A 161 21.54 1.05 7.63
N LEU A 162 22.43 0.14 7.22
CA LEU A 162 22.49 -1.19 7.81
C LEU A 162 22.99 -1.18 9.26
N ASP A 163 23.88 -0.25 9.59
CA ASP A 163 24.46 -0.13 10.93
C ASP A 163 23.64 0.82 11.83
N ALA A 164 22.68 1.57 11.27
CA ALA A 164 21.78 2.44 12.02
C ALA A 164 20.94 1.66 13.04
N PRO A 165 20.70 2.22 14.24
CA PRO A 165 19.85 1.61 15.24
C PRO A 165 18.37 1.64 14.83
N VAL A 166 17.59 0.71 15.39
CA VAL A 166 16.13 0.62 15.19
C VAL A 166 15.39 1.08 16.46
N ASP A 167 14.43 1.99 16.29
CA ASP A 167 13.51 2.47 17.31
C ASP A 167 12.08 2.48 16.74
N ASP A 168 11.28 1.49 17.12
CA ASP A 168 9.92 1.25 16.59
C ASP A 168 8.84 2.16 17.19
N GLN A 169 9.18 2.95 18.22
CA GLN A 169 8.27 3.87 18.88
C GLN A 169 8.22 5.24 18.22
N ARG A 170 9.11 5.52 17.26
CA ARG A 170 9.18 6.82 16.60
C ARG A 170 8.34 6.84 15.33
N HIS A 171 7.64 7.95 15.18
CA HIS A 171 6.94 8.34 13.96
C HIS A 171 7.48 9.70 13.53
N GLY A 172 7.45 9.96 12.22
CA GLY A 172 7.88 11.22 11.67
C GLY A 172 6.95 11.70 10.56
N GLU A 173 7.24 12.88 10.06
CA GLU A 173 6.56 13.47 8.91
C GLU A 173 7.14 12.91 7.62
N LEU A 174 6.28 12.32 6.79
CA LEU A 174 6.63 11.75 5.49
C LEU A 174 7.30 12.81 4.61
N ALA A 175 8.54 12.58 4.20
CA ALA A 175 9.32 13.49 3.36
C ALA A 175 9.58 12.93 1.95
N GLY A 176 9.64 11.61 1.78
CA GLY A 176 9.97 10.97 0.51
C GLY A 176 9.95 9.46 0.58
N PHE A 177 10.21 8.82 -0.55
CA PHE A 177 10.48 7.39 -0.63
C PHE A 177 11.91 7.16 -1.13
N VAL A 178 12.69 6.38 -0.40
CA VAL A 178 14.05 5.98 -0.77
C VAL A 178 14.00 4.57 -1.33
N SER A 179 14.28 4.43 -2.62
CA SER A 179 14.42 3.15 -3.30
C SER A 179 15.88 2.72 -3.34
N PHE A 180 16.16 1.51 -2.85
CA PHE A 180 17.43 0.81 -3.05
C PHE A 180 17.25 -0.15 -4.21
N GLU A 181 17.71 0.25 -5.39
CA GLU A 181 17.68 -0.57 -6.60
C GLU A 181 18.82 -1.61 -6.53
N LEU A 182 18.48 -2.88 -6.68
CA LEU A 182 19.39 -4.00 -6.47
C LEU A 182 19.94 -4.51 -7.80
N ARG A 183 21.13 -5.12 -7.75
CA ARG A 183 21.84 -5.62 -8.94
C ARG A 183 21.10 -6.70 -9.72
N ASP A 184 20.17 -7.40 -9.08
CA ASP A 184 19.31 -8.40 -9.73
C ASP A 184 18.09 -7.79 -10.44
N GLY A 185 17.94 -6.46 -10.41
CA GLY A 185 16.84 -5.71 -11.01
C GLY A 185 15.61 -5.52 -10.11
N THR A 186 15.56 -6.13 -8.93
CA THR A 186 14.54 -5.85 -7.92
C THR A 186 14.89 -4.58 -7.13
N ALA A 187 13.96 -4.06 -6.31
CA ALA A 187 14.26 -2.96 -5.40
C ALA A 187 13.55 -3.13 -4.05
N THR A 188 14.04 -2.45 -3.02
CA THR A 188 13.30 -2.25 -1.76
C THR A 188 13.11 -0.76 -1.54
N THR A 189 11.88 -0.35 -1.23
CA THR A 189 11.53 1.07 -1.06
C THR A 189 11.17 1.35 0.39
N GLN A 190 11.77 2.38 0.96
CA GLN A 190 11.56 2.82 2.34
C GLN A 190 10.93 4.20 2.37
N THR A 191 9.93 4.39 3.22
CA THR A 191 9.52 5.74 3.60
C THR A 191 10.68 6.46 4.28
N TYR A 192 10.92 7.72 3.94
CA TYR A 192 11.88 8.59 4.61
C TYR A 192 11.13 9.70 5.35
N TYR A 193 11.52 9.89 6.61
CA TYR A 193 11.02 10.92 7.51
C TYR A 193 12.12 11.94 7.78
N ARG A 194 11.81 13.24 7.68
CA ARG A 194 12.81 14.31 7.75
C ARG A 194 13.00 14.87 9.16
N ASP A 195 11.91 15.06 9.90
CA ASP A 195 11.89 15.65 11.25
C ASP A 195 12.63 14.76 12.27
N VAL A 196 12.45 13.46 12.13
CA VAL A 196 13.27 12.43 12.78
C VAL A 196 13.97 11.69 11.65
N PRO A 197 15.26 11.95 11.36
CA PRO A 197 15.99 11.30 10.27
C PRO A 197 15.91 9.78 10.37
N MET A 198 14.98 9.20 9.63
CA MET A 198 14.54 7.83 9.84
C MET A 198 13.99 7.25 8.54
N LEU A 199 14.27 5.99 8.30
CA LEU A 199 13.57 5.18 7.30
C LEU A 199 12.46 4.36 7.96
N ALA A 200 11.47 3.94 7.16
CA ALA A 200 10.42 3.02 7.60
C ALA A 200 10.99 1.85 8.41
N ARG A 201 10.16 1.32 9.33
CA ARG A 201 10.55 0.26 10.28
C ARG A 201 11.54 0.73 11.35
N GLY A 202 11.54 2.04 11.64
CA GLY A 202 12.25 2.63 12.78
C GLY A 202 13.75 2.80 12.60
N ILE A 203 14.29 2.71 11.38
CA ILE A 203 15.74 2.75 11.14
C ILE A 203 16.23 4.20 11.25
N LEU A 204 16.90 4.56 12.34
CA LEU A 204 17.36 5.93 12.63
C LEU A 204 18.64 6.26 11.87
N VAL A 205 18.50 6.86 10.69
CA VAL A 205 19.62 7.08 9.78
C VAL A 205 20.56 8.20 10.28
N PRO A 206 21.89 8.06 10.10
CA PRO A 206 22.85 9.10 10.46
C PRO A 206 22.67 10.40 9.66
N ARG A 207 23.18 11.51 10.21
CA ARG A 207 23.11 12.85 9.59
C ARG A 207 23.67 12.87 8.17
N ASP A 208 24.74 12.15 7.89
CA ASP A 208 25.37 12.12 6.57
C ASP A 208 24.44 11.51 5.52
N PHE A 209 23.68 10.47 5.89
CA PHE A 209 22.66 9.90 5.01
C PHE A 209 21.51 10.89 4.82
N ALA A 210 21.01 11.47 5.92
CA ALA A 210 19.91 12.41 5.90
C ALA A 210 20.20 13.64 5.03
N ALA A 211 21.40 14.21 5.15
CA ALA A 211 21.83 15.38 4.37
C ALA A 211 21.81 15.10 2.85
N VAL A 212 22.22 13.91 2.43
CA VAL A 212 22.17 13.52 1.02
C VAL A 212 20.72 13.37 0.55
N MET A 213 19.85 12.75 1.35
CA MET A 213 18.43 12.61 1.02
C MET A 213 17.73 13.96 0.93
N ASP A 214 18.02 14.88 1.86
CA ASP A 214 17.47 16.24 1.86
C ASP A 214 17.95 17.05 0.65
N GLN A 215 19.20 16.87 0.23
CA GLN A 215 19.70 17.47 -1.00
C GLN A 215 18.96 16.95 -2.25
N LEU A 216 18.69 15.64 -2.33
CA LEU A 216 17.90 15.09 -3.43
C LEU A 216 16.45 15.62 -3.43
N LEU A 217 15.85 15.77 -2.24
CA LEU A 217 14.52 16.36 -2.09
C LEU A 217 14.48 17.84 -2.52
N ALA A 218 15.50 18.62 -2.13
CA ALA A 218 15.58 20.04 -2.47
C ALA A 218 15.82 20.29 -3.97
N ASN A 219 16.47 19.34 -4.65
CA ASN A 219 16.74 19.40 -6.09
C ASN A 219 15.60 18.83 -6.95
N GLY A 220 14.55 18.31 -6.33
CA GLY A 220 13.38 17.81 -7.04
C GLY A 220 12.73 18.91 -7.88
N PRO A 221 12.11 18.56 -9.03
CA PRO A 221 11.37 19.53 -9.81
C PRO A 221 10.31 20.21 -8.94
N THR A 222 10.19 21.54 -9.04
CA THR A 222 9.10 22.29 -8.40
C THR A 222 7.75 21.68 -8.77
N PRO A 223 6.76 21.68 -7.83
CA PRO A 223 5.45 21.10 -8.08
C PRO A 223 4.92 21.57 -9.43
N THR A 224 4.56 20.63 -10.30
CA THR A 224 3.95 20.98 -11.58
C THR A 224 2.74 21.86 -11.29
N PRO A 225 2.59 23.01 -11.97
CA PRO A 225 1.41 23.85 -11.82
C PRO A 225 0.16 23.00 -12.01
N ILE A 226 -0.85 23.23 -11.16
CA ILE A 226 -2.13 22.53 -11.28
C ILE A 226 -2.68 22.80 -12.69
N PRO A 227 -2.89 21.77 -13.52
CA PRO A 227 -3.37 21.97 -14.89
C PRO A 227 -4.81 22.50 -14.82
N ALA A 228 -5.21 23.43 -15.68
CA ALA A 228 -6.55 24.04 -15.59
C ALA A 228 -7.71 23.03 -15.64
N ALA A 229 -7.52 21.92 -16.36
CA ALA A 229 -8.43 20.78 -16.42
C ALA A 229 -7.66 19.47 -16.55
N VAL A 230 -8.32 18.36 -16.23
CA VAL A 230 -7.75 17.01 -16.32
C VAL A 230 -8.83 15.98 -16.64
N ASN A 231 -8.52 15.05 -17.54
CA ASN A 231 -9.28 13.81 -17.71
C ASN A 231 -8.62 12.72 -16.86
N LEU A 232 -9.27 12.32 -15.76
CA LEU A 232 -8.69 11.36 -14.82
C LEU A 232 -8.60 9.96 -15.44
N SER A 233 -9.57 9.55 -16.26
CA SER A 233 -9.55 8.26 -16.94
C SER A 233 -8.29 8.11 -17.80
N HIS A 234 -8.05 9.09 -18.68
CA HIS A 234 -6.88 9.10 -19.56
C HIS A 234 -5.56 9.28 -18.81
N ARG A 235 -5.50 10.19 -17.82
CA ARG A 235 -4.26 10.50 -17.10
C ARG A 235 -3.71 9.28 -16.36
N TYR A 236 -4.57 8.44 -15.81
CA TYR A 236 -4.16 7.27 -15.03
C TYR A 236 -4.50 5.93 -15.69
N GLY A 237 -5.00 5.93 -16.93
CA GLY A 237 -5.39 4.71 -17.64
C GLY A 237 -6.44 3.88 -16.89
N LEU A 238 -7.42 4.53 -16.26
CA LEU A 238 -8.37 3.85 -15.35
C LEU A 238 -9.19 2.76 -16.04
N ASP A 239 -9.36 2.86 -17.36
CA ASP A 239 -10.03 1.87 -18.23
C ASP A 239 -9.24 0.56 -18.38
N GLN A 240 -7.93 0.59 -18.11
CA GLN A 240 -7.04 -0.58 -18.15
C GLN A 240 -6.91 -1.31 -16.80
N ALA A 241 -7.58 -0.81 -15.76
CA ALA A 241 -7.56 -1.46 -14.45
C ALA A 241 -8.16 -2.87 -14.54
N ILE A 242 -7.59 -3.81 -13.81
CA ILE A 242 -8.09 -5.19 -13.72
C ILE A 242 -9.25 -5.32 -12.72
N ARG A 243 -9.34 -4.38 -11.77
CA ARG A 243 -10.34 -4.37 -10.70
C ARG A 243 -10.60 -2.94 -10.22
N VAL A 244 -11.82 -2.68 -9.76
CA VAL A 244 -12.13 -1.50 -8.96
C VAL A 244 -12.70 -1.95 -7.62
N SER A 245 -12.29 -1.29 -6.53
CA SER A 245 -12.66 -1.60 -5.16
C SER A 245 -13.13 -0.30 -4.48
N ILE A 246 -14.19 -0.34 -3.70
CA ILE A 246 -14.71 0.85 -2.99
C ILE A 246 -14.65 0.59 -1.49
N LYS A 247 -14.06 1.53 -0.75
CA LYS A 247 -13.87 1.45 0.71
C LYS A 247 -14.43 2.72 1.35
N ARG A 248 -15.18 2.59 2.44
CA ARG A 248 -15.61 3.72 3.27
C ARG A 248 -14.95 3.62 4.62
N GLN A 249 -14.57 4.77 5.18
CA GLN A 249 -14.02 4.80 6.53
C GLN A 249 -15.07 4.42 7.58
N ASP A 250 -16.35 4.74 7.35
CA ASP A 250 -17.44 4.43 8.29
C ASP A 250 -18.82 4.39 7.59
N PRO A 251 -19.62 3.29 7.67
CA PRO A 251 -19.24 1.95 8.13
C PRO A 251 -18.38 1.20 7.09
N PRO A 252 -17.56 0.23 7.51
CA PRO A 252 -16.72 -0.57 6.62
C PRO A 252 -17.59 -1.40 5.67
N MET A 253 -17.51 -1.11 4.38
CA MET A 253 -18.24 -1.80 3.32
C MET A 253 -17.34 -2.84 2.63
N GLY A 254 -17.95 -3.93 2.17
CA GLY A 254 -17.27 -4.98 1.42
C GLY A 254 -16.75 -4.50 0.05
N VAL A 255 -15.76 -5.22 -0.47
CA VAL A 255 -15.14 -4.93 -1.77
C VAL A 255 -16.11 -5.32 -2.90
N LEU A 256 -16.53 -4.35 -3.71
CA LEU A 256 -17.35 -4.63 -4.89
C LEU A 256 -16.44 -5.08 -6.04
N GLN A 257 -16.27 -6.38 -6.23
CA GLN A 257 -15.45 -6.95 -7.32
C GLN A 257 -16.33 -7.20 -8.56
N ASP A 258 -16.49 -6.19 -9.42
CA ASP A 258 -17.20 -6.30 -10.69
C ASP A 258 -16.33 -5.78 -11.84
N PRO A 259 -15.84 -6.63 -12.76
CA PRO A 259 -15.09 -6.18 -13.94
C PRO A 259 -15.88 -5.19 -14.82
N ALA A 260 -17.22 -5.28 -14.85
CA ALA A 260 -18.06 -4.29 -15.54
C ALA A 260 -18.14 -2.96 -14.78
N ALA A 261 -17.80 -2.92 -13.49
CA ALA A 261 -17.70 -1.68 -12.73
C ALA A 261 -16.48 -0.85 -13.13
N VAL A 262 -15.34 -1.48 -13.48
CA VAL A 262 -14.15 -0.75 -13.98
C VAL A 262 -14.55 0.18 -15.13
N GLN A 263 -15.20 -0.38 -16.15
CA GLN A 263 -15.61 0.37 -17.34
C GLN A 263 -16.59 1.49 -17.01
N ARG A 264 -17.55 1.25 -16.09
CA ARG A 264 -18.52 2.28 -15.67
C ARG A 264 -17.85 3.43 -14.91
N PHE A 265 -16.95 3.13 -13.98
CA PHE A 265 -16.24 4.14 -13.21
C PHE A 265 -15.24 4.93 -14.07
N ALA A 266 -14.49 4.25 -14.93
CA ALA A 266 -13.57 4.89 -15.87
C ALA A 266 -14.32 5.83 -16.82
N ALA A 267 -15.42 5.36 -17.43
CA ALA A 267 -16.25 6.18 -18.32
C ALA A 267 -16.86 7.40 -17.61
N ALA A 268 -17.25 7.27 -16.34
CA ALA A 268 -17.77 8.39 -15.56
C ALA A 268 -16.72 9.48 -15.25
N LEU A 269 -15.43 9.17 -15.44
CA LEU A 269 -14.29 10.08 -15.27
C LEU A 269 -13.56 10.38 -16.60
N ASP A 270 -14.09 9.90 -17.72
CA ASP A 270 -13.57 10.15 -19.07
C ASP A 270 -14.14 11.46 -19.64
N VAL A 271 -13.80 12.55 -18.97
CA VAL A 271 -14.16 13.91 -19.37
C VAL A 271 -13.13 14.88 -18.79
N ASP A 272 -12.87 15.99 -19.48
CA ASP A 272 -12.02 17.05 -18.95
C ASP A 272 -12.74 17.76 -17.79
N LEU A 273 -12.24 17.54 -16.58
CA LEU A 273 -12.76 18.13 -15.35
C LEU A 273 -11.90 19.32 -14.94
N PRO A 274 -12.49 20.50 -14.64
CA PRO A 274 -11.76 21.60 -14.05
C PRO A 274 -11.11 21.18 -12.74
N THR A 275 -9.86 21.57 -12.56
CA THR A 275 -9.12 21.27 -11.33
C THR A 275 -9.24 22.42 -10.34
N MET A 276 -9.00 22.09 -9.07
CA MET A 276 -8.79 23.03 -7.98
C MET A 276 -7.70 22.48 -7.06
N PRO A 277 -7.07 23.31 -6.21
CA PRO A 277 -6.18 22.80 -5.17
C PRO A 277 -6.86 21.71 -4.34
N ALA A 278 -6.15 20.62 -4.05
CA ALA A 278 -6.70 19.53 -3.26
C ALA A 278 -7.02 20.02 -1.83
N PRO A 279 -8.27 19.85 -1.34
CA PRO A 279 -8.58 20.13 0.05
C PRO A 279 -7.98 19.04 0.96
N ALA A 280 -7.85 19.35 2.25
CA ALA A 280 -7.59 18.32 3.25
C ALA A 280 -8.74 17.29 3.22
N LEU A 281 -8.41 15.99 3.25
CA LEU A 281 -9.42 14.95 3.23
C LEU A 281 -10.23 14.97 4.53
N PRO A 282 -11.58 14.96 4.47
CA PRO A 282 -12.42 14.88 5.66
C PRO A 282 -12.35 13.47 6.27
N SER A 283 -12.92 13.26 7.45
CA SER A 283 -12.96 11.94 8.10
C SER A 283 -14.02 10.97 7.55
N ASN A 284 -14.84 11.39 6.57
CA ASN A 284 -15.98 10.61 6.05
C ASN A 284 -15.92 10.42 4.52
N TYR A 285 -14.71 10.38 3.97
CA TYR A 285 -14.48 10.14 2.56
C TYR A 285 -14.71 8.67 2.16
N THR A 286 -14.98 8.47 0.87
CA THR A 286 -15.03 7.15 0.23
C THR A 286 -13.81 7.01 -0.67
N ILE A 287 -13.08 5.90 -0.54
CA ILE A 287 -11.98 5.56 -1.43
C ILE A 287 -12.49 4.68 -2.57
N VAL A 288 -12.18 5.07 -3.81
CA VAL A 288 -12.34 4.24 -5.01
C VAL A 288 -10.95 3.86 -5.49
N ILE A 289 -10.61 2.58 -5.48
CA ILE A 289 -9.29 2.05 -5.81
C ILE A 289 -9.40 1.29 -7.13
N PHE A 290 -8.65 1.72 -8.14
CA PHE A 290 -8.42 0.98 -9.38
C PHE A 290 -7.13 0.20 -9.25
N GLU A 291 -7.17 -1.10 -9.44
CA GLU A 291 -6.00 -1.97 -9.32
C GLU A 291 -5.53 -2.43 -10.70
N PHE A 292 -4.21 -2.48 -10.87
CA PHE A 292 -3.51 -2.89 -12.07
C PHE A 292 -2.59 -4.07 -11.73
N ALA A 293 -1.93 -4.66 -12.73
CA ALA A 293 -1.02 -5.77 -12.52
C ALA A 293 0.18 -5.41 -11.60
N ASP A 294 0.65 -4.16 -11.70
CA ASP A 294 1.89 -3.66 -11.10
C ASP A 294 1.67 -2.49 -10.13
N HIS A 295 0.45 -1.96 -10.02
CA HIS A 295 0.15 -0.81 -9.16
C HIS A 295 -1.35 -0.65 -8.85
N TYR A 296 -1.71 0.42 -8.15
CA TYR A 296 -3.10 0.87 -8.01
C TYR A 296 -3.20 2.39 -8.06
N VAL A 297 -4.41 2.89 -8.34
CA VAL A 297 -4.78 4.29 -8.30
C VAL A 297 -5.93 4.45 -7.32
N SER A 298 -5.77 5.33 -6.33
CA SER A 298 -6.72 5.55 -5.24
C SER A 298 -7.30 6.95 -5.33
N LEU A 299 -8.63 7.03 -5.41
CA LEU A 299 -9.39 8.27 -5.46
C LEU A 299 -10.16 8.45 -4.14
N ALA A 300 -9.95 9.56 -3.44
CA ALA A 300 -10.79 9.93 -2.31
C ALA A 300 -11.92 10.84 -2.78
N TYR A 301 -13.15 10.36 -2.66
CA TYR A 301 -14.37 11.14 -2.83
C TYR A 301 -14.81 11.72 -1.49
N ASP A 302 -14.90 13.05 -1.42
CA ASP A 302 -15.46 13.84 -0.33
C ASP A 302 -16.92 14.19 -0.66
N PRO A 303 -17.92 13.54 -0.04
CA PRO A 303 -19.32 13.84 -0.32
C PRO A 303 -19.74 15.27 0.10
N PRO A 304 -19.39 15.78 1.30
CA PRO A 304 -19.64 17.18 1.67
C PRO A 304 -19.10 18.22 0.68
N GLY A 305 -17.84 18.08 0.26
CA GLY A 305 -17.20 19.00 -0.71
C GLY A 305 -17.62 18.77 -2.16
N ASN A 306 -18.17 17.58 -2.43
CA ASN A 306 -18.38 17.02 -3.76
C ASN A 306 -17.11 17.15 -4.62
N THR A 307 -16.01 16.61 -4.10
CA THR A 307 -14.69 16.63 -4.73
C THR A 307 -14.08 15.24 -4.77
N VAL A 308 -13.31 14.97 -5.82
CA VAL A 308 -12.47 13.78 -5.95
C VAL A 308 -11.01 14.23 -5.96
N THR A 309 -10.22 13.67 -5.06
CA THR A 309 -8.77 13.87 -4.97
C THR A 309 -8.09 12.55 -5.32
N VAL A 310 -7.06 12.58 -6.16
CA VAL A 310 -6.21 11.40 -6.38
C VAL A 310 -5.22 11.32 -5.22
N VAL A 311 -5.32 10.25 -4.44
CA VAL A 311 -4.52 10.01 -3.23
C VAL A 311 -3.29 9.16 -3.55
N VAL A 312 -3.41 8.25 -4.52
CA VAL A 312 -2.31 7.43 -5.02
C VAL A 312 -2.48 7.30 -6.54
N PRO A 313 -1.50 7.66 -7.38
CA PRO A 313 -0.47 8.64 -7.05
C PRO A 313 -1.13 9.92 -6.50
N GLY A 314 -0.64 10.42 -5.37
CA GLY A 314 -1.10 11.69 -4.83
C GLY A 314 -0.87 12.81 -5.83
N ASP A 315 -1.89 13.61 -6.07
CA ASP A 315 -1.77 14.83 -6.86
C ASP A 315 -2.26 16.01 -6.02
N ASN A 316 -1.64 17.17 -6.20
CA ASN A 316 -1.96 18.37 -5.40
C ASN A 316 -3.25 19.07 -5.86
N PHE A 317 -4.10 18.38 -6.61
CA PHE A 317 -5.36 18.91 -7.12
C PHE A 317 -6.53 17.95 -6.86
N ALA A 318 -7.73 18.54 -6.81
CA ALA A 318 -9.00 17.85 -6.81
C ALA A 318 -9.83 18.29 -8.02
N VAL A 319 -10.86 17.51 -8.32
CA VAL A 319 -11.86 17.83 -9.34
C VAL A 319 -13.26 17.73 -8.76
N ARG A 320 -14.25 18.36 -9.38
CA ARG A 320 -15.65 18.01 -9.13
C ARG A 320 -16.00 16.80 -10.00
N PRO A 321 -16.42 15.66 -9.42
CA PRO A 321 -16.76 14.50 -10.23
C PRO A 321 -18.03 14.73 -11.04
N THR A 322 -18.23 13.90 -12.05
CA THR A 322 -19.50 13.88 -12.79
C THR A 322 -20.65 13.40 -11.89
N PRO A 323 -21.90 13.77 -12.20
CA PRO A 323 -23.07 13.21 -11.52
C PRO A 323 -23.13 11.68 -11.61
N GLN A 324 -22.68 11.11 -12.74
CA GLN A 324 -22.63 9.66 -12.93
C GLN A 324 -21.63 8.99 -11.98
N PHE A 325 -20.42 9.56 -11.82
CA PHE A 325 -19.46 9.02 -10.86
C PHE A 325 -20.03 9.07 -9.44
N THR A 326 -20.64 10.21 -9.09
CA THR A 326 -21.26 10.39 -7.77
C THR A 326 -22.35 9.35 -7.52
N GLU A 327 -23.18 9.08 -8.53
CA GLU A 327 -24.23 8.07 -8.44
C GLU A 327 -23.64 6.67 -8.32
N LEU A 328 -22.59 6.34 -9.05
CA LEU A 328 -21.92 5.03 -8.93
C LEU A 328 -21.34 4.81 -7.53
N VAL A 329 -20.70 5.82 -6.93
CA VAL A 329 -20.18 5.74 -5.55
C VAL A 329 -21.32 5.61 -4.52
N ARG A 330 -22.44 6.30 -4.76
CA ARG A 330 -23.64 6.15 -3.92
C ARG A 330 -24.30 4.80 -4.13
N SER A 331 -24.48 4.31 -5.34
CA SER A 331 -25.24 3.08 -5.63
C SER A 331 -24.46 1.80 -5.34
N ALA A 332 -23.14 1.88 -5.08
CA ALA A 332 -22.31 0.73 -4.69
C ALA A 332 -22.60 0.22 -3.26
N HIS A 333 -23.86 0.35 -2.83
CA HIS A 333 -24.42 -0.08 -1.56
C HIS A 333 -24.87 -1.53 -1.59
#